data_AF-D5VTD6-F1
#
_entry.id   AF-D5VTD6-F1
#
_cell.length_a   1.000
_cell.length_b   1.000
_cell.length_c   1.000
_cell.angle_alpha   90.00
_cell.angle_beta   90.00
_cell.angle_gamma   90.00
#
_symmetry.space_group_name_H-M   'P 1'
#
loop_
_entity.id
_entity.type
_entity.pdbx_description
1 polymer ?
#
loop_
_entity_poly.entity_id
_entity_poly.type
_entity_poly.pdbx_seq_one_letter_code
_entity_poly.pdbx_strand_id
1 'polypeptide(L)'
;MDIKNINKTRTKYKIYTRTLFCAYKILGMVMATPMKIIESLKVIDSRAKFMGIKLTMIRNLLEKYRDDKDLLKEVLKALRGSHLYDLVLEACPYLKDLENEILEEELTGHIESKIKKEEPVEGCILEGEVPIFVYMKEYLRKYYFKDNTPKIFYDIGKDYALFLEVKTFEEMENKIKKYFGNMRVESSEPLIIVIENNKECENCKATEPICYFTSGFIAGCLESIADKLYIVNVEEIKCKAKGDEYCSFKAKRVARLA
;
A
#
# COMPACT_ATOMS: atom_id res chain seq x y z
N MET A 1 -13.22 -55.89 34.50
CA MET A 1 -13.88 -54.61 34.17
C MET A 1 -14.42 -54.70 32.75
N ASP A 2 -15.72 -54.55 32.64
CA ASP A 2 -16.58 -55.00 31.55
C ASP A 2 -16.47 -54.25 30.22
N ILE A 3 -16.41 -55.04 29.14
CA ILE A 3 -16.48 -54.65 27.72
C ILE A 3 -17.82 -53.93 27.37
N LYS A 4 -18.79 -53.90 28.29
CA LYS A 4 -20.09 -53.23 28.12
C LYS A 4 -20.03 -51.70 28.24
N ASN A 5 -18.95 -51.10 28.74
CA ASN A 5 -18.83 -49.64 28.88
C ASN A 5 -18.17 -48.92 27.68
N ILE A 6 -17.57 -49.65 26.73
CA ILE A 6 -16.96 -49.06 25.51
C ILE A 6 -18.04 -48.75 24.43
N ASN A 7 -19.18 -49.46 24.47
CA ASN A 7 -20.23 -49.29 23.46
C ASN A 7 -21.22 -48.15 23.75
N LYS A 8 -21.30 -47.65 24.99
CA LYS A 8 -22.20 -46.54 25.34
C LYS A 8 -21.65 -45.17 24.93
N THR A 9 -20.32 -45.01 24.94
CA THR A 9 -19.61 -43.81 24.46
C THR A 9 -19.54 -43.74 22.92
N ARG A 10 -19.42 -44.89 22.22
CA ARG A 10 -19.45 -44.94 20.73
C ARG A 10 -20.81 -44.58 20.12
N THR A 11 -21.91 -44.82 20.83
CA THR A 11 -23.26 -44.60 20.28
C THR A 11 -23.68 -43.11 20.32
N LYS A 12 -23.20 -42.33 21.30
CA LYS A 12 -23.45 -40.86 21.32
C LYS A 12 -22.67 -40.10 20.24
N TYR A 13 -21.46 -40.54 19.88
CA TYR A 13 -20.66 -39.90 18.82
C TYR A 13 -21.19 -40.17 17.39
N LYS A 14 -21.93 -41.27 17.18
CA LYS A 14 -22.54 -41.60 15.88
C LYS A 14 -23.84 -40.86 15.59
N ILE A 15 -24.50 -40.31 16.61
CA ILE A 15 -25.75 -39.55 16.45
C ILE A 15 -25.45 -38.08 16.17
N TYR A 16 -24.41 -37.50 16.78
CA TYR A 16 -23.99 -36.11 16.47
C TYR A 16 -23.35 -35.94 15.09
N THR A 17 -22.89 -37.01 14.47
CA THR A 17 -22.27 -37.00 13.13
C THR A 17 -23.26 -37.21 11.99
N ARG A 18 -24.53 -37.50 12.27
CA ARG A 18 -25.55 -37.74 11.24
C ARG A 18 -26.59 -36.63 11.09
N THR A 19 -26.85 -35.85 12.14
CA THR A 19 -27.76 -34.68 12.06
C THR A 19 -27.08 -33.41 11.56
N LEU A 20 -25.74 -33.32 11.60
CA LEU A 20 -25.02 -32.23 10.93
C LEU A 20 -24.70 -32.52 9.45
N PHE A 21 -24.77 -33.79 9.04
CA PHE A 21 -24.46 -34.22 7.67
C PHE A 21 -25.63 -34.11 6.70
N CYS A 22 -26.85 -33.83 7.19
CA CYS A 22 -28.05 -33.73 6.37
C CYS A 22 -28.46 -32.28 6.04
N ALA A 23 -27.94 -31.27 6.76
CA ALA A 23 -28.23 -29.86 6.47
C ALA A 23 -27.36 -29.26 5.34
N TYR A 24 -26.25 -29.91 4.97
CA TYR A 24 -25.34 -29.41 3.92
C TYR A 24 -25.50 -30.07 2.55
N LYS A 25 -26.45 -31.00 2.41
CA LYS A 25 -26.66 -31.75 1.16
C LYS A 25 -27.84 -31.26 0.30
N ILE A 26 -28.50 -30.17 0.73
CA ILE A 26 -29.58 -29.49 -0.02
C ILE A 26 -29.33 -27.99 0.04
N LEU A 27 -28.27 -27.54 -0.62
CA LEU A 27 -28.09 -26.18 -1.11
C LEU A 27 -26.98 -26.27 -2.15
N GLY A 28 -27.29 -25.78 -3.35
CA GLY A 28 -26.66 -26.17 -4.61
C GLY A 28 -25.14 -26.01 -4.67
N MET A 29 -24.60 -26.53 -5.77
CA MET A 29 -23.30 -26.15 -6.33
C MET A 29 -23.19 -24.61 -6.34
N VAL A 30 -22.66 -24.05 -5.26
CA VAL A 30 -22.25 -22.65 -5.19
C VAL A 30 -20.75 -22.70 -5.28
N MET A 31 -20.19 -22.16 -6.37
CA MET A 31 -18.75 -21.99 -6.49
C MET A 31 -18.23 -21.30 -5.23
N ALA A 32 -17.26 -21.92 -4.56
CA ALA A 32 -16.67 -21.34 -3.37
C ALA A 32 -15.93 -20.07 -3.81
N THR A 33 -16.24 -18.94 -3.17
CA THR A 33 -15.52 -17.69 -3.43
C THR A 33 -14.34 -17.57 -2.47
N PRO A 34 -13.27 -16.86 -2.84
CA PRO A 34 -12.11 -16.66 -1.95
C PRO A 34 -12.52 -16.11 -0.59
N MET A 35 -13.45 -15.16 -0.57
CA MET A 35 -13.99 -14.55 0.65
C MET A 35 -14.63 -15.57 1.60
N LYS A 36 -15.38 -16.54 1.09
CA LYS A 36 -16.01 -17.59 1.93
C LYS A 36 -14.97 -18.51 2.55
N ILE A 37 -13.88 -18.81 1.82
CA ILE A 37 -12.76 -19.59 2.34
C ILE A 37 -12.05 -18.80 3.43
N ILE A 38 -11.74 -17.52 3.20
CA ILE A 38 -11.09 -16.63 4.17
C ILE A 38 -11.93 -16.50 5.45
N GLU A 39 -13.23 -16.32 5.34
CA GLU A 39 -14.12 -16.26 6.50
C GLU A 39 -14.11 -17.58 7.29
N SER A 40 -14.13 -18.71 6.59
CA SER A 40 -14.02 -20.02 7.22
C SER A 40 -12.69 -20.21 7.95
N LEU A 41 -11.58 -19.73 7.37
CA LEU A 41 -10.26 -19.74 8.01
C LEU A 41 -10.23 -18.88 9.28
N LYS A 42 -10.79 -17.67 9.23
CA LYS A 42 -10.95 -16.79 10.42
C LYS A 42 -11.76 -17.45 11.53
N VAL A 43 -12.83 -18.15 11.16
CA VAL A 43 -13.66 -18.91 12.12
C VAL A 43 -12.87 -20.06 12.75
N ILE A 44 -12.08 -20.80 11.96
CA ILE A 44 -11.21 -21.87 12.50
C ILE A 44 -10.21 -21.30 13.49
N ASP A 45 -9.51 -20.22 13.12
CA ASP A 45 -8.48 -19.61 13.94
C ASP A 45 -9.02 -19.02 15.26
N SER A 46 -10.20 -18.39 15.21
CA SER A 46 -10.85 -17.83 16.40
C SER A 46 -11.47 -18.87 17.33
N ARG A 47 -11.95 -20.01 16.80
CA ARG A 47 -12.72 -20.99 17.61
C ARG A 47 -11.89 -22.18 18.08
N ALA A 48 -10.88 -22.62 17.34
CA ALA A 48 -10.07 -23.76 17.75
C ALA A 48 -9.01 -23.33 18.77
N LYS A 49 -9.06 -23.90 19.97
CA LYS A 49 -8.15 -23.54 21.08
C LYS A 49 -6.72 -24.06 20.92
N PHE A 50 -6.52 -25.14 20.18
CA PHE A 50 -5.22 -25.83 20.08
C PHE A 50 -4.66 -25.75 18.67
N MET A 51 -3.36 -25.50 18.56
CA MET A 51 -2.67 -25.31 17.28
C MET A 51 -2.80 -26.52 16.34
N GLY A 52 -2.59 -27.74 16.84
CA GLY A 52 -2.72 -28.95 16.01
C GLY A 52 -4.13 -29.14 15.43
N ILE A 53 -5.16 -28.68 16.12
CA ILE A 53 -6.55 -28.70 15.62
C ILE A 53 -6.74 -27.64 14.54
N LYS A 54 -6.22 -26.42 14.74
CA LYS A 54 -6.22 -25.35 13.73
C LYS A 54 -5.60 -25.83 12.42
N LEU A 55 -4.36 -26.32 12.48
CA LEU A 55 -3.63 -26.79 11.30
C LEU A 55 -4.37 -27.91 10.58
N THR A 56 -4.91 -28.89 11.32
CA THR A 56 -5.67 -29.99 10.71
C THR A 56 -6.96 -29.51 10.04
N MET A 57 -7.69 -28.58 10.68
CA MET A 57 -8.93 -28.02 10.12
C MET A 57 -8.67 -27.16 8.89
N ILE A 58 -7.62 -26.33 8.93
CA ILE A 58 -7.19 -25.51 7.80
C ILE A 58 -6.80 -26.42 6.62
N ARG A 59 -5.98 -27.44 6.86
CA ARG A 59 -5.58 -28.40 5.84
C ARG A 59 -6.79 -29.08 5.19
N ASN A 60 -7.70 -29.63 6.00
CA ASN A 60 -8.88 -30.31 5.48
C ASN A 60 -9.85 -29.37 4.72
N LEU A 61 -9.86 -28.08 5.06
CA LEU A 61 -10.65 -27.09 4.34
C LEU A 61 -10.05 -26.82 2.97
N LEU A 62 -8.75 -26.57 2.90
CA LEU A 62 -8.05 -26.17 1.67
C LEU A 62 -7.77 -27.33 0.73
N GLU A 63 -7.58 -28.56 1.23
CA GLU A 63 -7.42 -29.77 0.41
C GLU A 63 -8.60 -30.01 -0.55
N LYS A 64 -9.80 -29.51 -0.22
CA LYS A 64 -10.98 -29.60 -1.09
C LYS A 64 -10.85 -28.81 -2.38
N TYR A 65 -9.94 -27.83 -2.41
CA TYR A 65 -9.72 -26.91 -3.51
C TYR A 65 -8.32 -27.08 -4.11
N ARG A 66 -7.62 -28.18 -3.81
CA ARG A 66 -6.24 -28.42 -4.23
C ARG A 66 -6.02 -28.27 -5.74
N ASP A 67 -7.03 -28.64 -6.52
CA ASP A 67 -6.99 -28.59 -7.99
C ASP A 67 -7.39 -27.22 -8.56
N ASP A 68 -7.99 -26.34 -7.74
CA ASP A 68 -8.39 -24.98 -8.11
C ASP A 68 -7.30 -23.98 -7.71
N LYS A 69 -6.21 -23.99 -8.49
CA LYS A 69 -5.04 -23.15 -8.23
C LYS A 69 -5.39 -21.66 -8.20
N ASP A 70 -6.26 -21.17 -9.08
CA ASP A 70 -6.60 -19.75 -9.19
C ASP A 70 -7.32 -19.26 -7.94
N LEU A 71 -8.31 -20.03 -7.46
CA LEU A 71 -9.01 -19.75 -6.22
C LEU A 71 -8.04 -19.72 -5.03
N LEU A 72 -7.12 -20.68 -4.95
CA LEU A 72 -6.11 -20.73 -3.90
C LEU A 72 -5.13 -19.55 -3.97
N LYS A 73 -4.72 -19.13 -5.18
CA LYS A 73 -3.88 -17.94 -5.39
C LYS A 73 -4.57 -16.68 -4.89
N GLU A 74 -5.86 -16.50 -5.19
CA GLU A 74 -6.63 -15.35 -4.71
C GLU A 74 -6.76 -15.33 -3.18
N VAL A 75 -7.00 -16.49 -2.56
CA VAL A 75 -7.02 -16.61 -1.09
C VAL A 75 -5.66 -16.26 -0.49
N LEU A 76 -4.56 -16.77 -1.06
CA LEU A 76 -3.21 -16.47 -0.59
C LEU A 76 -2.87 -14.97 -0.74
N LYS A 77 -3.18 -14.37 -1.89
CA LYS A 77 -3.00 -12.93 -2.14
C LYS A 77 -3.73 -12.09 -1.09
N ALA A 78 -4.97 -12.42 -0.78
CA ALA A 78 -5.78 -11.68 0.19
C ALA A 78 -5.33 -11.85 1.66
N LEU A 79 -4.65 -12.95 1.98
CA LEU A 79 -4.14 -13.22 3.33
C LEU A 79 -2.70 -12.73 3.54
N ARG A 80 -1.95 -12.45 2.47
CA ARG A 80 -0.51 -12.11 2.49
C ARG A 80 -0.18 -11.10 3.59
N GLY A 81 0.83 -11.41 4.40
CA GLY A 81 1.29 -10.56 5.51
C GLY A 81 0.47 -10.64 6.80
N SER A 82 -0.52 -11.53 6.89
CA SER A 82 -1.30 -11.76 8.12
C SER A 82 -0.88 -13.03 8.85
N HIS A 83 -1.20 -13.15 10.14
CA HIS A 83 -0.98 -14.40 10.91
C HIS A 83 -1.66 -15.63 10.28
N LEU A 84 -2.85 -15.44 9.69
CA LEU A 84 -3.57 -16.51 9.00
C LEU A 84 -2.80 -17.03 7.77
N TYR A 85 -2.01 -16.18 7.13
CA TYR A 85 -1.14 -16.57 6.04
C TYR A 85 -0.13 -17.62 6.48
N ASP A 86 0.60 -17.34 7.57
CA ASP A 86 1.62 -18.23 8.10
C ASP A 86 1.02 -19.57 8.51
N LEU A 87 -0.14 -19.54 9.19
CA LEU A 87 -0.87 -20.76 9.58
C LEU A 87 -1.32 -21.59 8.37
N VAL A 88 -1.73 -20.94 7.28
CA VAL A 88 -2.13 -21.62 6.04
C VAL A 88 -0.93 -22.30 5.39
N LEU A 89 0.22 -21.62 5.29
CA LEU A 89 1.44 -22.20 4.73
C LEU A 89 2.02 -23.31 5.61
N GLU A 90 1.90 -23.19 6.94
CA GLU A 90 2.29 -24.25 7.87
C GLU A 90 1.39 -25.49 7.72
N ALA A 91 0.07 -25.28 7.60
CA ALA A 91 -0.91 -26.37 7.44
C ALA A 91 -0.82 -27.05 6.07
N CYS A 92 -0.49 -26.29 5.01
CA CYS A 92 -0.46 -26.74 3.62
C CYS A 92 0.86 -26.33 2.94
N PRO A 93 1.97 -27.06 3.17
CA PRO A 93 3.28 -26.68 2.63
C PRO A 93 3.35 -26.57 1.11
N TYR A 94 2.52 -27.33 0.37
CA TYR A 94 2.46 -27.27 -1.10
C TYR A 94 2.00 -25.92 -1.64
N LEU A 95 1.34 -25.08 -0.82
CA LEU A 95 0.94 -23.74 -1.21
C LEU A 95 2.11 -22.77 -1.34
N LYS A 96 3.30 -23.13 -0.82
CA LYS A 96 4.53 -22.36 -1.03
C LYS A 96 4.95 -22.34 -2.50
N ASP A 97 4.69 -23.43 -3.23
CA ASP A 97 4.97 -23.46 -4.67
C ASP A 97 4.04 -22.49 -5.41
N LEU A 98 2.77 -22.41 -5.00
CA LEU A 98 1.83 -21.41 -5.53
C LEU A 98 2.23 -19.98 -5.14
N GLU A 99 2.79 -19.76 -3.95
CA GLU A 99 3.32 -18.45 -3.54
C GLU A 99 4.44 -17.99 -4.47
N ASN A 100 5.36 -18.88 -4.83
CA ASN A 100 6.42 -18.60 -5.79
C ASN A 100 5.83 -18.30 -7.19
N GLU A 101 4.85 -19.09 -7.66
CA GLU A 101 4.14 -18.81 -8.93
C GLU A 101 3.50 -17.40 -8.93
N ILE A 102 2.89 -16.97 -7.82
CA ILE A 102 2.29 -15.63 -7.70
C ILE A 102 3.36 -14.54 -7.81
N LEU A 103 4.50 -14.71 -7.15
CA LEU A 103 5.61 -13.75 -7.18
C LEU A 103 6.20 -13.65 -8.60
N GLU A 104 6.33 -14.78 -9.29
CA GLU A 104 6.79 -14.83 -10.69
C GLU A 104 5.79 -14.16 -11.65
N GLU A 105 4.48 -14.40 -11.48
CA GLU A 105 3.42 -13.72 -12.26
C GLU A 105 3.42 -12.21 -12.02
N GLU A 106 3.54 -11.78 -10.77
CA GLU A 106 3.63 -10.36 -10.41
C GLU A 106 4.87 -9.74 -11.07
N LEU A 107 6.03 -10.40 -11.04
CA LEU A 107 7.25 -9.91 -11.67
C LEU A 107 7.17 -9.88 -13.20
N THR A 108 6.57 -10.90 -13.81
CA THR A 108 6.42 -11.02 -15.27
C THR A 108 5.43 -10.01 -15.82
N GLY A 109 4.32 -9.74 -15.13
CA GLY A 109 3.39 -8.66 -15.47
C GLY A 109 4.08 -7.28 -15.46
N HIS A 110 5.00 -7.05 -14.52
CA HIS A 110 5.81 -5.83 -14.51
C HIS A 110 6.77 -5.75 -15.71
N ILE A 111 7.33 -6.88 -16.18
CA ILE A 111 8.24 -6.92 -17.35
C ILE A 111 7.44 -6.76 -18.66
N GLU A 112 6.29 -7.41 -18.80
CA GLU A 112 5.45 -7.29 -20.00
C GLU A 112 4.88 -5.87 -20.15
N SER A 113 4.56 -5.19 -19.04
CA SER A 113 4.19 -3.76 -19.04
C SER A 113 5.33 -2.80 -19.41
N LYS A 114 6.59 -3.27 -19.36
CA LYS A 114 7.74 -2.54 -19.94
C LYS A 114 7.88 -2.74 -21.45
N ILE A 115 7.30 -3.81 -22.01
CA ILE A 115 7.53 -4.23 -23.41
C ILE A 115 6.36 -3.84 -24.34
N LYS A 116 5.13 -3.72 -23.83
CA LYS A 116 3.96 -3.34 -24.64
C LYS A 116 3.58 -1.85 -24.52
N LYS A 117 4.02 -1.10 -25.54
CA LYS A 117 3.48 0.11 -26.19
C LYS A 117 3.37 1.43 -25.41
N GLU A 118 3.95 2.43 -26.08
CA GLU A 118 3.81 3.88 -25.94
C GLU A 118 2.34 4.31 -25.90
N GLU A 119 1.81 4.55 -24.71
CA GLU A 119 0.78 5.56 -24.49
C GLU A 119 1.47 6.92 -24.34
N PRO A 120 0.82 8.06 -24.67
CA PRO A 120 1.39 9.38 -24.41
C PRO A 120 1.84 9.42 -22.95
N VAL A 121 3.11 9.74 -22.72
CA VAL A 121 3.72 9.65 -21.39
C VAL A 121 3.07 10.68 -20.48
N GLU A 122 1.98 10.28 -19.83
CA GLU A 122 1.33 11.03 -18.77
C GLU A 122 2.27 10.93 -17.56
N GLY A 123 3.11 11.96 -17.36
CA GLY A 123 4.20 11.88 -16.41
C GLY A 123 5.48 12.67 -16.66
N CYS A 124 6.53 12.31 -15.90
CA CYS A 124 7.90 12.74 -16.18
C CYS A 124 8.74 11.63 -16.83
N ILE A 125 9.62 12.04 -17.74
CA ILE A 125 10.65 11.23 -18.36
C ILE A 125 11.89 11.34 -17.48
N LEU A 126 12.44 10.20 -17.05
CA LEU A 126 13.68 10.13 -16.28
C LEU A 126 14.88 10.11 -17.22
N GLU A 127 15.87 10.96 -16.98
CA GLU A 127 17.09 11.06 -17.80
C GLU A 127 18.33 10.69 -16.99
N GLY A 128 19.08 9.66 -17.42
CA GLY A 128 20.31 9.26 -16.73
C GLY A 128 20.08 8.78 -15.29
N GLU A 129 20.97 9.16 -14.38
CA GLU A 129 20.86 8.84 -12.96
C GLU A 129 19.93 9.83 -12.26
N VAL A 130 18.88 9.33 -11.61
CA VAL A 130 17.93 10.13 -10.83
C VAL A 130 17.98 9.73 -9.36
N PRO A 131 17.63 10.62 -8.41
CA PRO A 131 17.50 10.25 -7.01
C PRO A 131 16.50 9.10 -6.83
N ILE A 132 16.79 8.17 -5.91
CA ILE A 132 15.94 6.99 -5.66
C ILE A 132 14.49 7.37 -5.35
N PHE A 133 14.28 8.48 -4.62
CA PHE A 133 12.96 9.00 -4.31
C PHE A 133 12.15 9.36 -5.58
N VAL A 134 12.81 9.96 -6.57
CA VAL A 134 12.18 10.31 -7.86
C VAL A 134 11.77 9.05 -8.61
N TYR A 135 12.66 8.06 -8.68
CA TYR A 135 12.34 6.78 -9.31
C TYR A 135 11.16 6.06 -8.62
N MET A 136 11.16 6.04 -7.27
CA MET A 136 10.06 5.47 -6.50
C MET A 136 8.74 6.21 -6.75
N LYS A 137 8.76 7.54 -6.77
CA LYS A 137 7.57 8.36 -7.08
C LYS A 137 7.02 8.02 -8.46
N GLU A 138 7.90 7.94 -9.45
CA GLU A 138 7.54 7.63 -10.83
C GLU A 138 6.94 6.22 -10.97
N TYR A 139 7.58 5.24 -10.34
CA TYR A 139 7.09 3.87 -10.30
C TYR A 139 5.70 3.80 -9.65
N LEU A 140 5.51 4.46 -8.50
CA LEU A 140 4.22 4.49 -7.81
C LEU A 140 3.14 5.20 -8.62
N ARG A 141 3.46 6.30 -9.33
CA ARG A 141 2.52 6.92 -10.27
C ARG A 141 2.08 5.91 -11.32
N LYS A 142 3.04 5.29 -12.01
CA LYS A 142 2.78 4.43 -13.18
C LYS A 142 1.90 3.22 -12.83
N TYR A 143 2.14 2.59 -11.68
CA TYR A 143 1.51 1.31 -11.36
C TYR A 143 0.37 1.39 -10.33
N TYR A 144 0.35 2.42 -9.48
CA TYR A 144 -0.57 2.45 -8.33
C TYR A 144 -1.46 3.68 -8.30
N PHE A 145 -0.89 4.88 -8.45
CA PHE A 145 -1.58 6.11 -8.09
C PHE A 145 -2.17 6.88 -9.28
N LYS A 146 -1.58 6.77 -10.48
CA LYS A 146 -1.99 7.50 -11.69
C LYS A 146 -2.27 8.98 -11.37
N ASP A 147 -3.46 9.49 -11.69
CA ASP A 147 -3.89 10.87 -11.52
C ASP A 147 -3.96 11.34 -10.05
N ASN A 148 -4.00 10.42 -9.09
CA ASN A 148 -4.00 10.78 -7.66
C ASN A 148 -2.60 11.13 -7.13
N THR A 149 -1.55 10.90 -7.92
CA THR A 149 -0.15 11.13 -7.53
C THR A 149 0.11 12.54 -6.98
N PRO A 150 -0.37 13.63 -7.62
CA PRO A 150 -0.14 14.98 -7.10
C PRO A 150 -0.65 15.15 -5.68
N LYS A 151 -1.90 14.72 -5.43
CA LYS A 151 -2.53 14.83 -4.12
C LYS A 151 -1.83 13.94 -3.08
N ILE A 152 -1.57 12.68 -3.41
CA ILE A 152 -0.96 11.72 -2.49
C ILE A 152 0.43 12.19 -2.06
N PHE A 153 1.30 12.58 -3.00
CA PHE A 153 2.65 13.02 -2.66
C PHE A 153 2.67 14.37 -1.94
N TYR A 154 1.73 15.27 -2.26
CA TYR A 154 1.52 16.49 -1.49
C TYR A 154 1.16 16.18 -0.02
N ASP A 155 0.19 15.30 0.20
CA ASP A 155 -0.26 14.92 1.54
C ASP A 155 0.86 14.22 2.33
N ILE A 156 1.65 13.33 1.69
CA ILE A 156 2.81 12.69 2.32
C ILE A 156 3.86 13.74 2.73
N GLY A 157 4.21 14.67 1.83
CA GLY A 157 5.19 15.72 2.12
C GLY A 157 4.74 16.59 3.31
N LYS A 158 3.45 16.95 3.32
CA LYS A 158 2.85 17.75 4.39
C LYS A 158 2.85 17.02 5.73
N ASP A 159 2.41 15.78 5.76
CA ASP A 159 2.41 14.95 6.97
C ASP A 159 3.84 14.74 7.50
N TYR A 160 4.80 14.49 6.60
CA TYR A 160 6.20 14.35 6.99
C TYR A 160 6.77 15.62 7.63
N ALA A 161 6.45 16.80 7.09
CA ALA A 161 6.87 18.06 7.69
C ALA A 161 6.26 18.29 9.08
N LEU A 162 4.99 17.91 9.28
CA LEU A 162 4.32 17.98 10.57
C LEU A 162 4.93 17.01 11.59
N PHE A 163 5.28 15.80 11.16
CA PHE A 163 6.01 14.82 11.97
C PHE A 163 7.38 15.33 12.44
N LEU A 164 8.06 16.13 11.61
CA LEU A 164 9.35 16.74 11.98
C LEU A 164 9.23 17.93 12.93
N GLU A 165 8.01 18.40 13.22
CA GLU A 165 7.70 19.51 14.14
C GLU A 165 8.51 20.80 13.89
N VAL A 166 8.73 21.18 12.64
CA VAL A 166 9.49 22.39 12.28
C VAL A 166 8.86 23.64 12.90
N LYS A 167 9.61 24.39 13.71
CA LYS A 167 9.11 25.55 14.48
C LYS A 167 9.52 26.90 13.91
N THR A 168 10.60 26.94 13.11
CA THR A 168 11.12 28.20 12.58
C THR A 168 11.38 28.13 11.08
N PHE A 169 11.44 29.30 10.43
CA PHE A 169 11.84 29.41 9.03
C PHE A 169 13.28 28.92 8.80
N GLU A 170 14.18 29.15 9.76
CA GLU A 170 15.57 28.69 9.67
C GLU A 170 15.65 27.15 9.72
N GLU A 171 14.87 26.51 10.59
CA GLU A 171 14.77 25.05 10.61
C GLU A 171 14.22 24.51 9.29
N MET A 172 13.17 25.15 8.75
CA MET A 172 12.61 24.80 7.45
C MET A 172 13.67 24.89 6.34
N GLU A 173 14.41 26.00 6.26
CA GLU A 173 15.50 26.21 5.29
C GLU A 173 16.56 25.11 5.42
N ASN A 174 17.00 24.80 6.65
CA ASN A 174 17.98 23.76 6.91
C ASN A 174 17.50 22.35 6.47
N LYS A 175 16.23 22.04 6.71
CA LYS A 175 15.63 20.77 6.26
C LYS A 175 15.52 20.72 4.74
N ILE A 176 15.11 21.82 4.11
CA ILE A 176 15.02 21.89 2.65
C ILE A 176 16.41 21.74 2.01
N LYS A 177 17.43 22.42 2.55
CA LYS A 177 18.83 22.26 2.13
C LYS A 177 19.31 20.82 2.21
N LYS A 178 18.94 20.11 3.28
CA LYS A 178 19.31 18.71 3.48
C LYS A 178 18.62 17.78 2.46
N TYR A 179 17.31 17.93 2.27
CA TYR A 179 16.50 16.94 1.57
C TYR A 179 16.20 17.26 0.11
N PHE A 180 16.06 18.53 -0.26
CA PHE A 180 15.56 18.93 -1.57
C PHE A 180 16.54 19.81 -2.34
N GLY A 181 17.11 20.85 -1.75
CA GLY A 181 17.95 21.81 -2.48
C GLY A 181 18.09 23.13 -1.74
N ASN A 182 18.70 24.13 -2.38
CA ASN A 182 18.95 25.41 -1.70
C ASN A 182 17.70 26.30 -1.78
N MET A 183 17.16 26.66 -0.62
CA MET A 183 15.99 27.52 -0.50
C MET A 183 16.40 29.00 -0.46
N ARG A 184 15.57 29.86 -1.06
CA ARG A 184 15.52 31.30 -0.77
C ARG A 184 14.09 31.81 -0.83
N VAL A 185 13.83 32.96 -0.20
CA VAL A 185 12.56 33.68 -0.34
C VAL A 185 12.74 34.74 -1.42
N GLU A 186 11.91 34.69 -2.46
CA GLU A 186 11.90 35.68 -3.56
C GLU A 186 10.95 36.84 -3.27
N SER A 187 9.80 36.55 -2.68
CA SER A 187 8.79 37.53 -2.28
C SER A 187 8.15 37.10 -0.98
N SER A 188 7.85 38.05 -0.08
CA SER A 188 7.14 37.79 1.18
C SER A 188 5.62 37.96 1.04
N GLU A 189 5.15 38.82 0.14
CA GLU A 189 3.72 39.05 -0.11
C GLU A 189 3.40 39.15 -1.61
N PRO A 190 2.82 38.09 -2.22
CA PRO A 190 2.61 36.77 -1.63
C PRO A 190 3.94 36.07 -1.35
N LEU A 191 3.93 35.13 -0.39
CA LEU A 191 5.12 34.34 -0.07
C LEU A 191 5.48 33.42 -1.25
N ILE A 192 6.62 33.69 -1.88
CA ILE A 192 7.21 32.91 -2.97
C ILE A 192 8.55 32.37 -2.50
N ILE A 193 8.65 31.04 -2.46
CA ILE A 193 9.85 30.31 -2.09
C ILE A 193 10.45 29.71 -3.36
N VAL A 194 11.74 29.91 -3.55
CA VAL A 194 12.50 29.31 -4.65
C VAL A 194 13.42 28.23 -4.09
N ILE A 195 13.47 27.09 -4.76
CA ILE A 195 14.41 26.01 -4.46
C ILE A 195 15.25 25.74 -5.70
N GLU A 196 16.55 25.99 -5.57
CA GLU A 196 17.54 25.63 -6.58
C GLU A 196 17.93 24.16 -6.42
N ASN A 197 18.13 23.49 -7.55
CA ASN A 197 18.53 22.08 -7.62
C ASN A 197 17.62 21.18 -6.78
N ASN A 198 16.30 21.36 -6.91
CA ASN A 198 15.35 20.52 -6.22
C ASN A 198 15.50 19.04 -6.68
N LYS A 199 15.94 18.19 -5.76
CA LYS A 199 16.15 16.75 -5.94
C LYS A 199 14.88 16.00 -6.35
N GLU A 200 13.69 16.53 -6.08
CA GLU A 200 12.44 15.88 -6.49
C GLU A 200 12.18 15.92 -8.02
N CYS A 201 12.85 16.81 -8.73
CA CYS A 201 12.77 16.91 -10.19
C CYS A 201 14.15 16.79 -10.87
N GLU A 202 15.16 16.34 -10.14
CA GLU A 202 16.51 16.17 -10.67
C GLU A 202 16.51 15.15 -11.81
N ASN A 203 17.11 15.57 -12.93
CA ASN A 203 17.17 14.83 -14.19
C ASN A 203 15.82 14.25 -14.65
N CYS A 204 14.76 15.06 -14.50
CA CYS A 204 13.42 14.75 -15.01
C CYS A 204 13.02 15.75 -16.12
N LYS A 205 12.21 15.29 -17.09
CA LYS A 205 11.48 16.15 -18.04
C LYS A 205 9.99 15.91 -17.94
N ALA A 206 9.19 16.96 -17.83
CA ALA A 206 7.73 16.88 -17.70
C ALA A 206 7.06 18.06 -18.41
N THR A 207 5.78 17.91 -18.75
CA THR A 207 4.96 18.98 -19.31
C THR A 207 4.36 19.90 -18.24
N GLU A 208 4.27 19.40 -17.00
CA GLU A 208 3.67 20.07 -15.85
C GLU A 208 4.61 20.05 -14.62
N PRO A 209 4.35 20.87 -13.60
CA PRO A 209 5.16 20.87 -12.38
C PRO A 209 5.00 19.53 -11.64
N ILE A 210 6.09 18.96 -11.13
CA ILE A 210 6.09 17.61 -10.55
C ILE A 210 6.59 17.55 -9.10
N CYS A 211 6.94 18.68 -8.47
CA CYS A 211 7.50 18.72 -7.12
C CYS A 211 6.39 18.75 -6.05
N TYR A 212 5.50 17.77 -6.13
CA TYR A 212 4.33 17.66 -5.26
C TYR A 212 4.71 17.43 -3.80
N PHE A 213 5.70 16.57 -3.55
CA PHE A 213 6.17 16.30 -2.19
C PHE A 213 6.79 17.55 -1.57
N THR A 214 7.62 18.27 -2.32
CA THR A 214 8.26 19.51 -1.86
C THR A 214 7.21 20.58 -1.55
N SER A 215 6.19 20.72 -2.41
CA SER A 215 5.07 21.64 -2.17
C SER A 215 4.33 21.30 -0.88
N GLY A 216 4.02 20.01 -0.66
CA GLY A 216 3.41 19.51 0.56
C GLY A 216 4.28 19.76 1.79
N PHE A 217 5.57 19.47 1.68
CA PHE A 217 6.55 19.68 2.75
C PHE A 217 6.62 21.14 3.19
N ILE A 218 6.72 22.08 2.24
CA ILE A 218 6.68 23.52 2.50
C ILE A 218 5.38 23.89 3.22
N ALA A 219 4.24 23.38 2.77
CA ALA A 219 2.95 23.65 3.39
C ALA A 219 2.91 23.18 4.85
N GLY A 220 3.33 21.94 5.12
CA GLY A 220 3.36 21.38 6.47
C GLY A 220 4.32 22.13 7.40
N CYS A 221 5.48 22.57 6.91
CA CYS A 221 6.39 23.44 7.66
C CYS A 221 5.72 24.76 8.03
N LEU A 222 5.10 25.46 7.06
CA LEU A 222 4.45 26.74 7.29
C LEU A 222 3.26 26.63 8.26
N GLU A 223 2.50 25.53 8.21
CA GLU A 223 1.44 25.26 9.18
C GLU A 223 2.01 25.00 10.58
N SER A 224 3.08 24.22 10.69
CA SER A 224 3.74 23.93 11.98
C SER A 224 4.33 25.20 12.60
N ILE A 225 4.99 26.05 11.81
CA ILE A 225 5.53 27.36 12.24
C ILE A 225 4.41 28.29 12.72
N ALA A 226 3.24 28.22 12.10
CA ALA A 226 2.06 29.00 12.48
C ALA A 226 1.26 28.34 13.62
N ASP A 227 1.83 27.38 14.35
CA ASP A 227 1.16 26.61 15.42
C ASP A 227 -0.19 26.02 15.00
N LYS A 228 -0.28 25.59 13.73
CA LYS A 228 -1.49 25.05 13.10
C LYS A 228 -2.68 26.01 13.17
N LEU A 229 -2.44 27.33 13.27
CA LEU A 229 -3.50 28.35 13.26
C LEU A 229 -4.15 28.52 11.89
N TYR A 230 -3.45 28.13 10.82
CA TYR A 230 -3.95 28.27 9.45
C TYR A 230 -3.71 27.00 8.65
N ILE A 231 -4.59 26.76 7.69
CA ILE A 231 -4.35 25.81 6.60
C ILE A 231 -3.60 26.56 5.50
N VAL A 232 -2.46 26.01 5.08
CA VAL A 232 -1.63 26.55 4.01
C VAL A 232 -1.71 25.61 2.82
N ASN A 233 -1.98 26.18 1.65
CA ASN A 233 -1.81 25.52 0.37
C ASN A 233 -0.58 26.10 -0.34
N VAL A 234 0.18 25.25 -1.00
CA VAL A 234 1.42 25.63 -1.70
C VAL A 234 1.35 25.08 -3.10
N GLU A 235 1.48 25.98 -4.07
CA GLU A 235 1.39 25.67 -5.50
C GLU A 235 2.76 25.88 -6.15
N GLU A 236 3.25 24.89 -6.90
CA GLU A 236 4.46 25.03 -7.72
C GLU A 236 4.14 25.83 -8.99
N ILE A 237 4.80 26.97 -9.18
CA ILE A 237 4.59 27.87 -10.32
C ILE A 237 5.60 27.61 -11.44
N LYS A 238 6.87 27.43 -11.07
CA LYS A 238 7.97 27.08 -11.98
C LYS A 238 8.56 25.75 -11.56
N CYS A 239 9.00 24.94 -12.53
CA CYS A 239 9.59 23.63 -12.28
C CYS A 239 10.74 23.36 -13.23
N LYS A 240 11.90 22.95 -12.69
CA LYS A 240 13.06 22.60 -13.51
C LYS A 240 12.77 21.49 -14.51
N ALA A 241 11.91 20.53 -14.16
CA ALA A 241 11.52 19.46 -15.09
C ALA A 241 10.72 19.96 -16.31
N LYS A 242 10.08 21.14 -16.23
CA LYS A 242 9.42 21.77 -17.38
C LYS A 242 10.37 22.56 -18.27
N GLY A 243 11.63 22.71 -17.86
CA GLY A 243 12.62 23.56 -18.51
C GLY A 243 12.79 24.94 -17.86
N ASP A 244 12.17 25.21 -16.70
CA ASP A 244 12.50 26.41 -15.92
C ASP A 244 13.90 26.31 -15.29
N GLU A 245 14.50 27.44 -14.92
CA GLU A 245 15.83 27.46 -14.30
C GLU A 245 15.83 26.87 -12.88
N TYR A 246 14.74 27.05 -12.15
CA TYR A 246 14.55 26.63 -10.76
C TYR A 246 13.10 26.28 -10.48
N CYS A 247 12.83 25.66 -9.32
CA CYS A 247 11.49 25.43 -8.85
C CYS A 247 11.02 26.60 -7.97
N SER A 248 9.81 27.10 -8.18
CA SER A 248 9.22 28.15 -7.33
C SER A 248 7.84 27.77 -6.82
N PHE A 249 7.56 28.16 -5.58
CA PHE A 249 6.41 27.71 -4.81
C PHE A 249 5.71 28.92 -4.20
N LYS A 250 4.42 29.07 -4.47
CA LYS A 250 3.60 30.15 -3.91
C LYS A 250 2.71 29.61 -2.80
N ALA A 251 2.91 30.14 -1.60
CA ALA A 251 2.06 29.80 -0.47
C ALA A 251 0.82 30.71 -0.42
N LYS A 252 -0.33 30.11 -0.12
CA LYS A 252 -1.62 30.77 0.07
C LYS A 252 -2.24 30.27 1.38
N ARG A 253 -2.67 31.19 2.24
CA ARG A 253 -3.50 30.84 3.40
C ARG A 253 -4.91 30.54 2.92
N VAL A 254 -5.47 29.41 3.33
CA VAL A 254 -6.77 28.93 2.86
C VAL A 254 -7.86 29.13 3.91
N ALA A 255 -7.57 28.80 5.16
CA ALA A 255 -8.52 28.93 6.26
C ALA A 255 -7.78 29.12 7.59
N ARG A 256 -8.48 29.67 8.59
CA ARG A 256 -8.01 29.74 9.97
C ARG A 256 -8.62 28.57 10.76
N LEU A 257 -7.79 27.81 11.46
CA LEU A 257 -8.22 26.78 12.40
C LEU A 257 -8.50 27.51 13.73
N ALA A 258 -9.77 27.59 14.09
CA ALA A 258 -10.27 28.29 15.28
C ALA A 258 -10.22 27.38 16.52
#